data_AF-B7QK90-F1
#
_entry.id   AF-B7QK90-F1
#
_cell.length_a   1.000
_cell.length_b   1.000
_cell.length_c   1.000
_cell.angle_alpha   90.00
_cell.angle_beta   90.00
_cell.angle_gamma   90.00
#
_symmetry.space_group_name_H-M   'P 1'
#
loop_
_entity.id
_entity.type
_entity.pdbx_description
1 polymer ?
#
loop_
_entity_poly.entity_id
_entity_poly.type
_entity_poly.pdbx_seq_one_letter_code
_entity_poly.pdbx_strand_id
1 'polypeptide(L)' 'MDSALGTPVTLRVDKNGFFLFWTDQNKETEFLDISSIRDTRTGKYARTPKLERGIG' A
#
# COMPACT_ATOMS: atom_id res chain seq x y z
N MET A 1 17.40 -7.03 7.56
CA MET A 1 17.37 -5.56 7.44
C MET A 1 16.79 -5.28 6.08
N ASP A 2 15.50 -4.95 5.99
CA ASP A 2 14.81 -4.46 4.77
C ASP A 2 13.38 -3.98 5.08
N SER A 3 12.82 -4.36 6.24
CA SER A 3 11.46 -4.01 6.69
C SER A 3 11.16 -2.49 6.85
N ALA A 4 12.13 -1.61 6.58
CA ALA A 4 11.99 -0.16 6.67
C ALA A 4 11.90 0.55 5.31
N LEU A 5 12.20 -0.13 4.20
CA LEU A 5 12.08 0.42 2.85
C LEU A 5 10.83 -0.13 2.18
N GLY A 6 9.86 0.75 1.91
CA GLY A 6 8.69 0.38 1.11
C GLY A 6 9.09 0.14 -0.35
N THR A 7 8.38 -0.79 -1.02
CA THR A 7 8.55 -1.04 -2.45
C THR A 7 7.85 0.06 -3.27
N PRO A 8 8.53 0.77 -4.18
CA PRO A 8 7.89 1.75 -5.06
C PRO A 8 6.91 1.07 -6.01
N VAL A 9 5.68 1.58 -6.08
CA VAL A 9 4.62 1.07 -6.96
C VAL A 9 3.85 2.21 -7.63
N THR A 10 3.18 1.92 -8.74
CA THR A 10 2.15 2.81 -9.30
C THR A 10 0.77 2.26 -8.93
N LEU A 11 0.06 2.94 -8.05
CA LEU A 11 -1.31 2.60 -7.68
C LEU A 11 -2.31 3.16 -8.70
N ARG A 12 -3.26 2.35 -9.16
CA ARG A 12 -4.26 2.71 -10.17
C ARG A 12 -5.66 2.22 -9.76
N VAL A 13 -6.68 2.85 -10.34
CA VAL A 13 -8.07 2.39 -10.29
C VAL A 13 -8.41 1.81 -11.67
N ASP A 14 -9.12 0.68 -11.71
CA ASP A 14 -9.56 0.13 -12.98
C ASP A 14 -10.62 1.01 -13.66
N LYS A 15 -10.86 0.81 -14.96
CA LYS A 15 -11.76 1.66 -15.74
C LYS A 15 -13.20 1.71 -15.20
N ASN A 16 -13.64 0.67 -14.48
CA ASN A 16 -14.99 0.59 -13.95
C ASN A 16 -15.08 1.04 -12.49
N GLY A 17 -13.96 1.29 -11.82
CA GLY A 17 -13.94 1.73 -10.42
C GLY A 17 -14.27 0.65 -9.39
N PHE A 18 -13.96 -0.61 -9.68
CA PHE A 18 -14.16 -1.74 -8.78
C PHE A 18 -12.92 -2.08 -7.95
N PHE A 19 -11.73 -1.89 -8.52
CA PHE A 19 -10.47 -2.30 -7.91
C PHE A 19 -9.45 -1.18 -7.90
N LEU A 20 -8.77 -1.05 -6.76
CA LEU A 20 -7.41 -0.51 -6.72
C LEU A 20 -6.45 -1.63 -7.06
N PHE A 21 -5.43 -1.34 -7.86
CA PHE A 21 -4.40 -2.31 -8.20
C PHE A 21 -3.04 -1.66 -8.40
N TRP A 22 -1.98 -2.43 -8.16
CA TRP A 22 -0.60 -2.02 -8.37
C TRP A 22 0.23 -3.21 -8.83
N THR A 23 1.26 -2.93 -9.62
CA THR A 23 2.26 -3.92 -10.03
C THR A 23 3.60 -3.53 -9.43
N ASP A 24 4.26 -4.48 -8.78
CA ASP A 24 5.57 -4.28 -8.16
C ASP A 24 6.72 -4.48 -9.16
N GLN A 25 7.97 -4.41 -8.66
CA GLN A 25 9.16 -4.59 -9.50
C GLN A 25 9.37 -6.03 -9.97
N ASN A 26 8.73 -7.01 -9.32
CA ASN A 26 8.75 -8.43 -9.69
C ASN A 26 7.68 -8.76 -10.74
N LYS A 27 6.91 -7.78 -11.19
CA LYS A 27 5.76 -7.91 -12.10
C LYS A 27 4.58 -8.64 -11.48
N GLU A 28 4.54 -8.73 -10.15
CA GLU A 28 3.39 -9.26 -9.42
C GLU A 28 2.35 -8.15 -9.29
N THR A 29 1.09 -8.46 -9.60
CA THR A 29 -0.02 -7.50 -9.54
C THR A 29 -0.99 -7.92 -8.45
N GLU A 30 -1.27 -6.99 -7.55
CA GLU A 30 -2.25 -7.14 -6.47
C GLU A 30 -3.51 -6.31 -6.74
N PHE A 31 -4.64 -6.78 -6.22
CA PHE A 31 -5.94 -6.14 -6.37
C PHE A 31 -6.62 -5.98 -5.00
N LEU A 32 -7.21 -4.81 -4.78
CA LEU A 32 -8.03 -4.49 -3.62
C LEU A 32 -9.42 -4.06 -4.10
N ASP A 33 -10.45 -4.78 -3.65
CA ASP A 33 -11.85 -4.43 -3.89
C ASP A 33 -12.18 -3.11 -3.19
N ILE A 34 -12.56 -2.11 -3.96
CA ILE A 34 -12.90 -0.76 -3.45
C ILE A 34 -14.11 -0.81 -2.52
N SER A 35 -15.07 -1.70 -2.76
CA SER A 35 -16.25 -1.84 -1.89
C SER A 35 -15.91 -2.34 -0.49
N SER A 36 -14.75 -2.97 -0.32
CA SER A 36 -14.25 -3.43 0.98
C SER A 36 -13.59 -2.33 1.81
N ILE A 37 -13.23 -1.20 1.19
CA ILE A 37 -12.55 -0.08 1.84
C ILE A 37 -13.53 0.70 2.71
N ARG A 38 -13.22 0.83 4.00
CA ARG A 38 -14.05 1.55 4.96
C ARG A 38 -13.65 3.00 5.20
N ASP A 39 -12.36 3.30 5.04
CA ASP A 39 -11.77 4.61 5.35
C ASP A 39 -10.44 4.77 4.62
N THR A 40 -10.09 6.01 4.25
CA THR A 40 -8.77 6.36 3.68
C THR A 40 -8.19 7.55 4.45
N ARG A 41 -6.91 7.48 4.81
CA ARG A 41 -6.27 8.49 5.67
C ARG A 41 -5.01 9.04 5.05
N THR A 42 -4.80 10.34 5.24
CA THR A 42 -3.62 11.08 4.75
C THR A 42 -3.06 11.99 5.84
N GLY A 43 -1.84 12.50 5.60
CA GLY A 43 -1.17 13.44 6.52
C GLY A 43 -1.07 12.90 7.94
N LYS A 44 -1.42 13.72 8.94
CA LYS A 44 -1.35 13.37 10.38
C LYS A 44 -2.29 12.23 10.81
N TYR A 45 -3.26 11.85 9.98
CA TYR A 45 -4.19 10.76 10.26
C TYR A 45 -3.70 9.41 9.71
N ALA A 46 -2.71 9.42 8.82
CA ALA A 46 -2.10 8.20 8.29
C ALA A 46 -1.24 7.51 9.37
N ARG A 47 -1.07 6.19 9.25
CA ARG A 47 -0.22 5.42 10.15
C ARG A 47 1.26 5.75 9.84
N THR A 48 1.93 6.43 10.78
CA THR A 48 3.37 6.64 10.69
C THR A 48 4.11 5.31 10.76
N PRO A 49 5.04 5.01 9.82
CA PRO A 49 5.90 3.84 9.90
C PRO A 49 6.66 3.84 11.23
N LYS A 50 6.53 2.78 12.03
CA LYS A 50 7.38 2.59 13.21
C LYS A 50 8.63 1.87 12.72
N LEU A 51 9.80 2.48 12.90
CA LEU A 51 11.05 1.72 12.79
C LEU A 51 10.99 0.66 13.88
N GLU A 52 11.02 -0.62 13.52
CA GLU A 52 11.18 -1.68 14.52
C GLU A 52 12.51 -1.38 15.23
N ARG A 53 12.44 -0.98 16.51
CA ARG A 53 13.61 -0.95 17.37
C ARG A 53 14.08 -2.40 17.44
N GLY A 54 15.17 -2.69 16.73
CA GLY A 54 15.91 -3.93 16.93
C GLY A 54 16.12 -4.11 18.42
N ILE A 55 15.59 -5.22 18.93
CA ILE A 55 15.94 -5.74 20.23
C ILE A 55 17.44 -6.04 20.13
N GLY A 56 18.22 -5.44 21.03
CA GLY A 56 19.66 -5.69 21.13
C GLY A 56 19.99 -7.12 21.51
#